data_AF-A0A925XAT5-F1
#
_entry.id   AF-A0A925XAT5-F1
#
_cell.length_a   1.000
_cell.length_b   1.000
_cell.length_c   1.000
_cell.angle_alpha   90.00
_cell.angle_beta   90.00
_cell.angle_gamma   90.00
#
_symmetry.space_group_name_H-M   'P 1'
#
loop_
_entity.id
_entity.type
_entity.pdbx_description
1 polymer ?
#
loop_
_entity_poly.entity_id
_entity_poly.type
_entity_poly.pdbx_seq_one_letter_code
_entity_poly.pdbx_strand_id
1 'polypeptide(L)'
;MVSRLVWRVSWSIAWLCLASIATHESSAQQAKGRNTLAAVQEKHRDHYQEFAAELGKLVEFCQGKDLSEGVEQVQSRLILPDAQSDNLTALPRDVQAEISNQLTADERFWQTQLRKHDTDYAKKLYLLSRQALHNGNPGYAYRLVREAAVHDPDHPQVRKILGFVRSGNEWVTPFAADQIRKGNVWHAKFGWLPKSHLTRYAADERNVDGRWVTAAKEKVDRQDFAKGWQIRTDHYLIKTNFSLERGVELGKALEDYYEFFNETFAGFFNTPEQLTKLFEGTAKAVRPNAKPYVVHYYRTREEYLDRLQKHFPNIGQTNGVYMTNDHVAHFYHDPKALNEATLFHEATHQLFYESHNQARPIGDSAHFWIIEGIA
;
A
#
# COMPACT_ATOMS: atom_id res chain seq x y z
N MET A 1 -2.64 22.92 76.09
CA MET A 1 -1.94 21.72 75.56
C MET A 1 -1.72 21.94 74.08
N VAL A 2 -0.68 22.67 73.68
CA VAL A 2 0.68 22.20 73.36
C VAL A 2 0.72 21.27 72.13
N SER A 3 1.22 21.86 71.04
CA SER A 3 2.08 21.28 69.99
C SER A 3 1.46 20.35 68.94
N ARG A 4 1.47 20.81 67.68
CA ARG A 4 2.38 20.34 66.61
C ARG A 4 1.92 20.89 65.26
N LEU A 5 2.68 21.78 64.64
CA LEU A 5 2.79 21.86 63.17
C LEU A 5 4.01 22.70 62.77
N VAL A 6 5.11 22.02 62.50
CA VAL A 6 6.23 22.48 61.67
C VAL A 6 6.36 21.46 60.54
N TRP A 7 6.86 21.91 59.38
CA TRP A 7 7.10 21.20 58.11
C TRP A 7 6.09 21.52 57.00
N ARG A 8 6.17 22.75 56.48
CA ARG A 8 5.98 23.03 55.05
C ARG A 8 7.32 23.49 54.50
N VAL A 9 7.70 22.96 53.34
CA VAL A 9 8.59 23.48 52.28
C VAL A 9 9.34 22.29 51.64
N SER A 10 9.40 22.30 50.30
CA SER A 10 10.22 21.45 49.40
C SER A 10 9.57 20.25 48.73
N TRP A 11 8.46 20.41 47.99
CA TRP A 11 8.03 19.44 46.96
C TRP A 11 7.58 20.09 45.63
N SER A 12 8.07 21.29 45.28
CA SER A 12 7.63 22.00 44.05
C SER A 12 8.74 22.32 43.03
N ILE A 13 9.98 21.89 43.26
CA ILE A 13 11.09 22.12 42.31
C ILE A 13 11.38 20.87 41.44
N ALA A 14 10.95 19.67 41.86
CA ALA A 14 11.23 18.44 41.11
C ALA A 14 10.36 18.26 39.83
N TRP A 15 9.16 18.86 39.78
CA TRP A 15 8.25 18.71 38.63
C TRP A 15 8.56 19.65 37.45
N LEU A 16 9.19 20.81 37.71
CA LEU A 16 9.62 21.73 36.65
C LEU A 16 10.89 21.24 35.95
N CYS A 17 11.79 20.52 36.63
CA CYS A 17 12.97 19.93 35.97
C CYS A 17 12.61 18.72 35.10
N LEU A 18 11.65 17.88 35.49
CA LEU A 18 11.25 16.70 34.69
C LEU A 18 10.49 17.07 33.40
N ALA A 19 9.66 18.12 33.43
CA ALA A 19 8.97 18.62 32.24
C ALA A 19 9.95 19.26 31.23
N SER A 20 10.99 19.98 31.70
CA SER A 20 12.00 20.58 30.83
C SER A 20 12.97 19.56 30.21
N ILE A 21 13.28 18.46 30.91
CA ILE A 21 14.15 17.38 30.38
C ILE A 21 13.44 16.62 29.25
N ALA A 22 12.15 16.29 29.41
CA ALA A 22 11.38 15.60 28.37
C ALA A 22 11.21 16.42 27.08
N THR A 23 11.08 17.75 27.19
CA THR A 23 11.00 18.65 26.01
C THR A 23 12.34 18.81 25.29
N HIS A 24 13.46 18.77 26.02
CA HIS A 24 14.81 18.88 25.42
C HIS A 24 15.26 17.59 24.73
N GLU A 25 14.93 16.41 25.27
CA GLU A 25 15.20 15.13 24.60
C GLU A 25 14.41 14.99 23.30
N SER A 26 13.12 15.38 23.29
CA SER A 26 12.29 15.35 22.08
C SER A 26 12.84 16.28 20.98
N SER A 27 13.26 17.49 21.33
CA SER A 27 13.86 18.48 20.43
C SER A 27 15.21 18.01 19.85
N ALA A 28 16.11 17.50 20.70
CA ALA A 28 17.42 17.01 20.27
C ALA A 28 17.31 15.75 19.40
N GLN A 29 16.36 14.86 19.70
CA GLN A 29 16.11 13.64 18.94
C GLN A 29 15.45 13.94 17.58
N GLN A 30 14.54 14.93 17.51
CA GLN A 30 14.03 15.45 16.24
C GLN A 30 15.11 16.14 15.39
N ALA A 31 15.98 16.96 16.00
CA ALA A 31 17.08 17.60 15.29
C ALA A 31 18.10 16.58 14.75
N LYS A 32 18.43 15.56 15.54
CA LYS A 32 19.28 14.44 15.12
C LYS A 32 18.66 13.65 13.97
N GLY A 33 17.35 13.34 14.04
CA GLY A 33 16.63 12.65 12.96
C GLY A 33 16.55 13.44 11.65
N ARG A 34 16.36 14.76 11.72
CA ARG A 34 16.39 15.63 10.53
C ARG A 34 17.77 15.66 9.88
N ASN A 35 18.84 15.73 10.68
CA ASN A 35 20.21 15.73 10.18
C ASN A 35 20.60 14.36 9.56
N THR A 36 20.09 13.24 10.11
CA THR A 36 20.35 11.92 9.51
C THR A 36 19.57 11.69 8.22
N LEU A 37 18.35 12.21 8.09
CA LEU A 37 17.57 12.14 6.86
C LEU A 37 18.24 12.95 5.74
N ALA A 38 18.64 14.19 6.01
CA ALA A 38 19.31 15.05 5.04
C ALA A 38 20.56 14.41 4.44
N ALA A 39 21.38 13.76 5.28
CA ALA A 39 22.57 13.03 4.84
C ALA A 39 22.26 11.83 3.93
N VAL A 40 21.15 11.12 4.19
CA VAL A 40 20.71 10.01 3.31
C VAL A 40 20.18 10.56 1.99
N GLN A 41 19.43 11.66 2.01
CA GLN A 41 18.93 12.33 0.81
C GLN A 41 20.07 12.89 -0.06
N GLU A 42 21.13 13.40 0.55
CA GLU A 42 22.33 13.84 -0.15
C GLU A 42 23.00 12.68 -0.87
N LYS A 43 23.26 11.56 -0.18
CA LYS A 43 23.79 10.35 -0.82
C LYS A 43 22.90 9.83 -1.95
N HIS A 44 21.57 9.94 -1.79
CA HIS A 44 20.64 9.57 -2.84
C HIS A 44 20.86 10.43 -4.10
N ARG A 45 20.95 11.75 -3.94
CA ARG A 45 21.26 12.67 -5.04
C ARG A 45 22.63 12.38 -5.68
N ASP A 46 23.64 12.05 -4.87
CA ASP A 46 24.96 11.70 -5.40
C ASP A 46 24.91 10.43 -6.26
N HIS A 47 24.24 9.38 -5.77
CA HIS A 47 24.05 8.15 -6.54
C HIS A 47 23.25 8.38 -7.83
N TYR A 48 22.23 9.24 -7.78
CA TYR A 48 21.46 9.64 -8.95
C TYR A 48 22.33 10.40 -9.96
N GLN A 49 23.18 11.33 -9.53
CA GLN A 49 24.07 12.09 -10.42
C GLN A 49 25.07 11.17 -11.13
N GLU A 50 25.66 10.21 -10.40
CA GLU A 50 26.52 9.18 -11.00
C GLU A 50 25.76 8.37 -12.06
N PHE A 51 24.55 7.90 -11.73
CA PHE A 51 23.71 7.13 -12.64
C PHE A 51 23.32 7.95 -13.89
N ALA A 52 22.88 9.20 -13.70
CA ALA A 52 22.49 10.09 -14.77
C ALA A 52 23.67 10.41 -15.71
N ALA A 53 24.89 10.55 -15.18
CA ALA A 53 26.08 10.75 -15.99
C ALA A 53 26.40 9.53 -16.87
N GLU A 54 26.25 8.31 -16.36
CA GLU A 54 26.41 7.09 -17.15
C GLU A 54 25.32 6.93 -18.22
N LEU A 55 24.06 7.23 -17.89
CA LEU A 55 22.99 7.23 -18.87
C LEU A 55 23.14 8.31 -19.93
N GLY A 56 23.71 9.47 -19.58
CA GLY A 56 24.05 10.52 -20.55
C GLY A 56 24.99 10.02 -21.65
N LYS A 57 26.04 9.26 -21.28
CA LYS A 57 26.93 8.62 -22.25
C LYS A 57 26.20 7.61 -23.14
N LEU A 58 25.23 6.88 -22.57
CA LEU A 58 24.43 5.92 -23.32
C LEU A 58 23.45 6.61 -24.29
N VAL A 59 22.88 7.75 -23.91
CA VAL A 59 22.09 8.61 -24.82
C VAL A 59 22.94 9.09 -25.98
N GLU A 60 24.15 9.60 -25.74
CA GLU A 60 25.08 10.01 -26.80
C GLU A 60 25.42 8.85 -27.75
N PHE A 61 25.63 7.64 -27.21
CA PHE A 61 25.81 6.43 -28.02
C PHE A 61 24.60 6.17 -28.93
N CYS A 62 23.38 6.15 -28.38
CA CYS A 62 22.17 5.90 -29.16
C CYS A 62 21.95 6.98 -30.23
N GLN A 63 22.21 8.24 -29.92
CA GLN A 63 22.14 9.35 -30.88
C GLN A 63 23.16 9.18 -32.02
N GLY A 64 24.41 8.84 -31.69
CA GLY A 64 25.45 8.61 -32.69
C GLY A 64 25.23 7.39 -33.59
N LYS A 65 24.25 6.54 -33.25
CA LYS A 65 23.84 5.35 -34.00
C LYS A 65 22.43 5.45 -34.61
N ASP A 66 21.81 6.64 -34.54
CA ASP A 66 20.45 6.89 -35.02
C ASP A 66 19.38 5.97 -34.39
N LEU A 67 19.57 5.56 -33.13
CA LEU A 67 18.66 4.68 -32.38
C LEU A 67 17.67 5.50 -31.54
N SER A 68 16.64 6.05 -32.18
CA SER A 68 15.64 6.93 -31.54
C SER A 68 14.92 6.28 -30.36
N GLU A 69 14.51 5.02 -30.48
CA GLU A 69 13.88 4.25 -29.38
C GLU A 69 14.82 4.11 -28.18
N GLY A 70 16.12 3.91 -28.42
CA GLY A 70 17.12 3.84 -27.37
C GLY A 70 17.25 5.15 -26.61
N VAL A 71 17.22 6.29 -27.30
CA VAL A 71 17.25 7.61 -26.66
C VAL A 71 16.04 7.80 -25.75
N GLU A 72 14.83 7.52 -26.24
CA GLU A 72 13.59 7.67 -25.46
C GLU A 72 13.58 6.76 -24.22
N GLN A 73 13.90 5.47 -24.40
CA GLN A 73 13.91 4.52 -23.29
C GLN A 73 14.96 4.88 -22.23
N VAL A 74 16.18 5.25 -22.63
CA VAL A 74 17.22 5.65 -21.66
C VAL A 74 16.82 6.93 -20.92
N GLN A 75 16.27 7.92 -21.60
CA GLN A 75 15.81 9.17 -20.96
C GLN A 75 14.65 8.94 -19.99
N SER A 76 13.73 8.01 -20.30
CA SER A 76 12.62 7.67 -19.41
C SER A 76 13.05 7.14 -18.03
N ARG A 77 14.30 6.69 -17.90
CA ARG A 77 14.88 6.20 -16.63
C ARG A 77 15.40 7.31 -15.73
N LEU A 78 15.53 8.55 -16.21
CA LEU A 78 16.05 9.67 -15.42
C LEU A 78 14.96 10.27 -14.50
N ILE A 79 14.65 9.54 -13.42
CA ILE A 79 13.65 9.93 -12.42
C ILE A 79 14.33 10.75 -11.32
N LEU A 80 13.88 11.98 -11.09
CA LEU A 80 14.49 12.87 -10.09
C LEU A 80 14.21 12.39 -8.64
N PRO A 81 15.24 12.24 -7.78
CA PRO A 81 15.14 11.80 -6.38
C PRO A 81 14.18 12.58 -5.47
N ASP A 82 13.96 13.85 -5.79
CA ASP A 82 13.18 14.82 -5.01
C ASP A 82 11.96 15.34 -5.77
N ALA A 83 11.68 14.83 -6.97
CA ALA A 83 10.32 14.95 -7.48
C ALA A 83 9.45 14.31 -6.40
N GLN A 84 8.40 14.98 -5.94
CA GLN A 84 7.36 14.32 -5.15
C GLN A 84 6.64 13.36 -6.08
N SER A 85 7.36 12.34 -6.56
CA SER A 85 6.86 11.31 -7.42
C SER A 85 5.83 10.59 -6.57
N ASP A 86 4.58 10.77 -7.01
CA ASP A 86 3.45 10.01 -6.55
C ASP A 86 3.92 8.56 -6.35
N ASN A 87 3.84 8.05 -5.12
CA ASN A 87 4.10 6.66 -4.75
C ASN A 87 3.10 5.70 -5.44
N LEU A 88 2.61 6.04 -6.64
CA LEU A 88 1.51 5.45 -7.37
C LEU A 88 1.94 4.86 -8.72
N THR A 89 3.20 5.02 -9.16
CA THR A 89 3.67 4.31 -10.36
C THR A 89 3.54 2.82 -10.11
N ALA A 90 2.65 2.14 -10.83
CA ALA A 90 2.45 0.71 -10.71
C ALA A 90 3.72 -0.02 -11.14
N LEU A 91 4.20 -0.95 -10.30
CA LEU A 91 5.36 -1.76 -10.64
C LEU A 91 5.01 -2.77 -11.73
N PRO A 92 5.93 -3.09 -12.66
CA PRO A 92 5.70 -4.13 -13.66
C PRO A 92 5.27 -5.44 -13.00
N ARG A 93 4.22 -6.06 -13.52
CA ARG A 93 3.75 -7.37 -13.04
C ARG A 93 4.60 -8.49 -13.64
N ASP A 94 4.93 -8.40 -14.92
CA ASP A 94 5.72 -9.42 -15.59
C ASP A 94 7.20 -9.34 -15.19
N VAL A 95 7.83 -10.51 -15.10
CA VAL A 95 9.29 -10.63 -14.98
C VAL A 95 9.93 -10.07 -16.24
N GLN A 96 11.02 -9.33 -16.09
CA GLN A 96 11.71 -8.68 -17.19
C GLN A 96 12.14 -9.74 -18.22
N ALA A 97 11.73 -9.54 -19.47
CA ALA A 97 12.10 -10.42 -20.57
C ALA A 97 13.62 -10.43 -20.81
N GLU A 98 14.14 -11.55 -21.30
CA GLU A 98 15.53 -11.60 -21.76
C GLU A 98 15.74 -10.69 -22.98
N ILE A 99 16.93 -10.10 -23.08
CA ILE A 99 17.29 -9.29 -24.25
C ILE A 99 17.36 -10.22 -25.46
N SER A 100 16.60 -9.89 -26.50
CA SER A 100 16.48 -10.74 -27.69
C SER A 100 17.83 -10.93 -28.40
N ASN A 101 18.12 -12.18 -28.76
CA ASN A 101 19.26 -12.52 -29.60
C ASN A 101 19.06 -12.13 -31.07
N GLN A 102 17.86 -11.73 -31.50
CA GLN A 102 17.58 -11.28 -32.86
C GLN A 102 17.89 -9.79 -33.09
N LEU A 103 18.17 -9.02 -32.03
CA LEU A 103 18.54 -7.61 -32.13
C LEU A 103 19.87 -7.39 -32.88
N THR A 104 20.03 -6.21 -33.47
CA THR A 104 21.31 -5.77 -34.01
C THR A 104 22.37 -5.66 -32.89
N ALA A 105 23.65 -5.59 -33.27
CA ALA A 105 24.73 -5.47 -32.30
C ALA A 105 24.62 -4.18 -31.45
N ASP A 106 24.29 -3.06 -32.08
CA ASP A 106 24.14 -1.77 -31.41
C ASP A 106 22.89 -1.74 -30.51
N GLU A 107 21.76 -2.32 -30.95
CA GLU A 107 20.56 -2.45 -30.12
C GLU A 107 20.78 -3.32 -28.88
N ARG A 108 21.41 -4.49 -29.08
CA ARG A 108 21.74 -5.38 -27.97
C ARG A 108 22.71 -4.71 -27.00
N PHE A 109 23.67 -3.94 -27.50
CA PHE A 109 24.63 -3.22 -26.69
C PHE A 109 23.94 -2.24 -25.75
N TRP A 110 23.13 -1.32 -26.28
CA TRP A 110 22.53 -0.30 -25.41
C TRP A 110 21.52 -0.88 -24.43
N GLN A 111 20.71 -1.86 -24.83
CA GLN A 111 19.77 -2.53 -23.90
C GLN A 111 20.50 -3.25 -22.78
N THR A 112 21.66 -3.86 -23.08
CA THR A 112 22.49 -4.53 -22.08
C THR A 112 23.12 -3.52 -21.12
N GLN A 113 23.63 -2.39 -21.64
CA GLN A 113 24.19 -1.33 -20.79
C GLN A 113 23.09 -0.70 -19.91
N LEU A 114 21.93 -0.39 -20.47
CA LEU A 114 20.80 0.17 -19.71
C LEU A 114 20.41 -0.76 -18.56
N ARG A 115 20.17 -2.04 -18.85
CA ARG A 115 19.84 -3.04 -17.82
C ARG A 115 20.90 -3.12 -16.74
N LYS A 116 22.19 -3.08 -17.11
CA LYS A 116 23.30 -3.09 -16.16
C LYS A 116 23.28 -1.85 -15.26
N HIS A 117 23.16 -0.66 -15.83
CA HIS A 117 23.13 0.60 -15.08
C HIS A 117 21.92 0.68 -14.14
N ASP A 118 20.73 0.30 -14.62
CA ASP A 118 19.52 0.20 -13.82
C ASP A 118 19.70 -0.76 -12.64
N THR A 119 20.23 -1.97 -12.90
CA THR A 119 20.48 -2.97 -11.86
C THR A 119 21.48 -2.48 -10.81
N ASP A 120 22.58 -1.84 -11.25
CA ASP A 120 23.61 -1.34 -10.34
C ASP A 120 23.13 -0.14 -9.52
N TYR A 121 22.31 0.74 -10.10
CA TYR A 121 21.66 1.83 -9.38
C TYR A 121 20.63 1.31 -8.36
N ALA A 122 19.78 0.35 -8.74
CA ALA A 122 18.82 -0.28 -7.83
C ALA A 122 19.49 -0.93 -6.62
N LYS A 123 20.66 -1.58 -6.80
CA LYS A 123 21.46 -2.12 -5.68
C LYS A 123 21.92 -1.01 -4.72
N LYS A 124 22.37 0.13 -5.24
CA LYS A 124 22.78 1.28 -4.40
C LYS A 124 21.59 1.81 -3.60
N LEU A 125 20.42 1.96 -4.24
CA LEU A 125 19.19 2.38 -3.59
C LEU A 125 18.74 1.39 -2.50
N TYR A 126 18.80 0.09 -2.77
CA TYR A 126 18.50 -0.94 -1.78
C TYR A 126 19.44 -0.89 -0.56
N LEU A 127 20.73 -0.65 -0.76
CA LEU A 127 21.68 -0.47 0.35
C LEU A 127 21.40 0.81 1.14
N LEU A 128 21.09 1.90 0.43
CA LEU A 128 20.76 3.18 1.04
C LEU A 128 19.43 3.10 1.82
N SER A 129 18.47 2.30 1.36
CA SER A 129 17.19 2.11 2.07
C SER A 129 17.39 1.45 3.43
N ARG A 130 18.30 0.48 3.53
CA ARG A 130 18.71 -0.11 4.81
C ARG A 130 19.36 0.93 5.73
N GLN A 131 20.20 1.81 5.19
CA GLN A 131 20.79 2.90 5.95
C GLN A 131 19.71 3.89 6.45
N ALA A 132 18.75 4.24 5.60
CA ALA A 132 17.61 5.10 5.94
C ALA A 132 16.78 4.51 7.09
N LEU A 133 16.49 3.21 7.00
CA LEU A 133 15.76 2.47 8.03
C LEU A 133 16.52 2.47 9.37
N HIS A 134 17.82 2.13 9.35
CA HIS A 134 18.67 2.16 10.55
C HIS A 134 18.73 3.56 11.18
N ASN A 135 18.65 4.61 10.36
CA ASN A 135 18.60 6.00 10.82
C ASN A 135 17.23 6.45 11.34
N GLY A 136 16.25 5.55 11.44
CA GLY A 136 14.91 5.85 11.95
C GLY A 136 13.98 6.51 10.93
N ASN A 137 14.25 6.37 9.61
CA ASN A 137 13.46 6.97 8.54
C ASN A 137 12.78 5.90 7.66
N PRO A 138 11.81 5.13 8.19
CA PRO A 138 11.19 4.02 7.47
C PRO A 138 10.43 4.47 6.22
N GLY A 139 9.72 5.60 6.25
CA GLY A 139 9.01 6.12 5.07
C GLY A 139 9.97 6.44 3.91
N TYR A 140 11.14 7.02 4.20
CA TYR A 140 12.16 7.26 3.17
C TYR A 140 12.83 5.96 2.71
N ALA A 141 12.99 4.99 3.60
CA ALA A 141 13.49 3.66 3.24
C ALA A 141 12.55 2.98 2.22
N TYR A 142 11.24 3.01 2.43
CA TYR A 142 10.27 2.46 1.47
C TYR A 142 10.28 3.19 0.14
N ARG A 143 10.43 4.52 0.13
CA ARG A 143 10.62 5.29 -1.11
C ARG A 143 11.80 4.77 -1.93
N LEU A 144 12.96 4.58 -1.29
CA LEU A 144 14.16 4.06 -1.95
C LEU A 144 13.96 2.61 -2.45
N VAL A 145 13.24 1.78 -1.71
CA VAL A 145 12.88 0.41 -2.15
C VAL A 145 11.97 0.46 -3.39
N ARG A 146 10.98 1.35 -3.42
CA ARG A 146 10.06 1.50 -4.54
C ARG A 146 10.77 2.00 -5.79
N GLU A 147 11.66 2.99 -5.65
CA GLU A 147 12.51 3.46 -6.74
C GLU A 147 13.44 2.35 -7.25
N ALA A 148 14.06 1.59 -6.35
CA ALA A 148 14.87 0.43 -6.73
C ALA A 148 14.06 -0.58 -7.57
N ALA A 149 12.77 -0.78 -7.27
CA ALA A 149 11.89 -1.66 -8.04
C ALA A 149 11.52 -1.12 -9.43
N VAL A 150 11.56 0.20 -9.64
CA VAL A 150 11.34 0.80 -10.96
C VAL A 150 12.54 0.54 -11.89
N HIS A 151 13.75 0.60 -11.33
CA HIS A 151 15.00 0.35 -12.08
C HIS A 151 15.28 -1.14 -12.25
N ASP A 152 15.24 -1.93 -11.18
CA ASP A 152 15.37 -3.38 -11.21
C ASP A 152 14.04 -4.04 -10.77
N PRO A 153 13.08 -4.23 -11.71
CA PRO A 153 11.79 -4.80 -11.40
C PRO A 153 11.87 -6.27 -10.96
N ASP A 154 12.99 -6.95 -11.14
CA ASP A 154 13.16 -8.34 -10.72
C ASP A 154 14.02 -8.50 -9.46
N HIS A 155 14.41 -7.40 -8.82
CA HIS A 155 15.23 -7.42 -7.62
C HIS A 155 14.52 -8.21 -6.49
N PRO A 156 14.99 -9.41 -6.10
CA PRO A 156 14.20 -10.32 -5.27
C PRO A 156 13.91 -9.79 -3.86
N GLN A 157 14.89 -9.12 -3.23
CA GLN A 157 14.70 -8.58 -1.87
C GLN A 157 13.78 -7.36 -1.86
N VAL A 158 13.93 -6.45 -2.83
CA VAL A 158 13.03 -5.30 -3.03
C VAL A 158 11.59 -5.77 -3.22
N ARG A 159 11.35 -6.74 -4.12
CA ARG A 159 10.02 -7.34 -4.30
C ARG A 159 9.47 -7.95 -3.02
N LYS A 160 10.31 -8.67 -2.27
CA LYS A 160 9.92 -9.26 -0.98
C LYS A 160 9.55 -8.19 0.06
N ILE A 161 10.28 -7.09 0.15
CA ILE A 161 9.98 -5.97 1.08
C ILE A 161 8.63 -5.34 0.73
N LEU A 162 8.34 -5.20 -0.55
CA LEU A 162 7.06 -4.68 -1.08
C LEU A 162 5.93 -5.73 -1.05
N GLY A 163 6.15 -6.90 -0.45
CA GLY A 163 5.11 -7.92 -0.27
C GLY A 163 4.83 -8.80 -1.49
N PHE A 164 5.67 -8.77 -2.52
CA PHE A 164 5.54 -9.62 -3.70
C PHE A 164 6.30 -10.94 -3.59
N VAL A 165 5.81 -11.94 -4.32
CA VAL A 165 6.43 -13.23 -4.57
C VAL A 165 6.41 -13.53 -6.06
N ARG A 166 7.39 -14.30 -6.53
CA ARG A 166 7.43 -14.74 -7.92
C ARG A 166 6.52 -15.95 -8.11
N SER A 167 5.62 -15.88 -9.10
CA SER A 167 4.74 -16.97 -9.53
C SER A 167 4.85 -17.14 -11.03
N GLY A 168 5.69 -18.08 -11.48
CA GLY A 168 6.01 -18.25 -12.89
C GLY A 168 6.75 -17.04 -13.45
N ASN A 169 6.16 -16.39 -14.46
CA ASN A 169 6.71 -15.18 -15.10
C ASN A 169 6.09 -13.88 -14.57
N GLU A 170 5.43 -13.92 -13.41
CA GLU A 170 4.81 -12.75 -12.79
C GLU A 170 5.29 -12.54 -11.35
N TRP A 171 5.37 -11.28 -10.93
CA TRP A 171 5.41 -10.83 -9.55
C TRP A 171 4.00 -10.53 -9.08
N VAL A 172 3.57 -11.25 -8.05
CA VAL A 172 2.23 -11.17 -7.51
C VAL A 172 2.29 -11.20 -5.99
N THR A 173 1.23 -10.81 -5.30
CA THR A 173 1.13 -11.00 -3.86
C THR A 173 1.01 -12.50 -3.50
N PRO A 174 1.25 -12.88 -2.24
CA PRO A 174 1.02 -14.25 -1.78
C PRO A 174 -0.42 -14.75 -1.99
N PHE A 175 -1.41 -13.87 -1.83
CA PHE A 175 -2.82 -14.22 -2.05
C PHE A 175 -3.09 -14.47 -3.54
N ALA A 176 -2.64 -13.59 -4.42
CA ALA A 176 -2.77 -13.78 -5.86
C ALA A 176 -2.04 -15.03 -6.35
N ALA A 177 -0.86 -15.35 -5.80
CA ALA A 177 -0.14 -16.59 -6.10
C ALA A 177 -0.97 -17.83 -5.72
N ASP A 178 -1.66 -17.80 -4.57
CA ASP A 178 -2.58 -18.88 -4.16
C ASP A 178 -3.79 -19.00 -5.10
N GLN A 179 -4.38 -17.88 -5.53
CA GLN A 179 -5.48 -17.87 -6.50
C GLN A 179 -5.05 -18.46 -7.85
N ILE A 180 -3.90 -18.05 -8.37
CA ILE A 180 -3.34 -18.58 -9.63
C ILE A 180 -3.10 -20.08 -9.51
N ARG A 181 -2.51 -20.54 -8.39
CA ARG A 181 -2.30 -21.97 -8.12
C ARG A 181 -3.61 -22.77 -8.10
N LYS A 182 -4.71 -22.16 -7.64
CA LYS A 182 -6.06 -22.76 -7.65
C LYS A 182 -6.72 -22.76 -9.04
N GLY A 183 -6.06 -22.25 -10.07
CA GLY A 183 -6.60 -22.15 -11.44
C GLY A 183 -7.51 -20.95 -11.65
N ASN A 184 -7.50 -19.98 -10.72
CA ASN A 184 -8.24 -18.73 -10.86
C ASN A 184 -7.40 -17.68 -11.59
N VAL A 185 -8.11 -16.70 -12.16
CA VAL A 185 -7.54 -15.55 -12.84
C VAL A 185 -8.29 -14.31 -12.40
N TRP A 186 -7.55 -13.21 -12.25
CA TRP A 186 -8.14 -11.91 -11.94
C TRP A 186 -8.74 -11.31 -13.21
N HIS A 187 -9.97 -10.81 -13.11
CA HIS A 187 -10.63 -10.05 -14.17
C HIS A 187 -11.08 -8.70 -13.64
N ALA A 188 -10.78 -7.63 -14.37
CA ALA A 188 -11.03 -6.24 -13.94
C ALA A 188 -12.50 -5.93 -13.58
N LYS A 189 -13.47 -6.69 -14.12
CA LYS A 189 -14.90 -6.54 -13.80
C LYS A 189 -15.44 -7.58 -12.82
N PHE A 190 -14.80 -8.74 -12.69
CA PHE A 190 -15.39 -9.91 -12.03
C PHE A 190 -14.57 -10.44 -10.85
N GLY A 191 -13.39 -9.86 -10.61
CA GLY A 191 -12.48 -10.26 -9.54
C GLY A 191 -11.82 -11.59 -9.86
N TRP A 192 -11.52 -12.39 -8.84
CA TRP A 192 -10.98 -13.74 -8.99
C TRP A 192 -12.07 -14.74 -9.38
N LEU A 193 -11.89 -15.44 -10.50
CA LEU A 193 -12.76 -16.55 -10.91
C LEU A 193 -11.95 -17.67 -11.60
N PRO A 194 -12.49 -18.90 -11.68
CA PRO A 194 -11.85 -19.97 -12.45
C PRO A 194 -11.60 -19.54 -13.89
N LYS A 195 -10.41 -19.82 -14.43
CA LYS A 195 -10.04 -19.42 -15.80
C LYS A 195 -11.02 -19.93 -16.85
N SER A 196 -11.58 -21.12 -16.66
CA SER A 196 -12.58 -21.74 -17.54
C SER A 196 -13.92 -20.98 -17.57
N HIS A 197 -14.21 -20.13 -16.58
CA HIS A 197 -15.47 -19.40 -16.48
C HIS A 197 -15.47 -18.07 -17.26
N LEU A 198 -14.29 -17.54 -17.64
CA LEU A 198 -14.16 -16.22 -18.26
C LEU A 198 -15.03 -16.03 -19.50
N THR A 199 -15.01 -16.98 -20.44
CA THR A 199 -15.78 -16.87 -21.69
C THR A 199 -17.28 -16.73 -21.43
N ARG A 200 -17.81 -17.43 -20.42
CA ARG A 200 -19.24 -17.36 -20.06
C ARG A 200 -19.58 -16.08 -19.32
N TYR A 201 -18.69 -15.62 -18.44
CA TYR A 201 -18.85 -14.32 -17.78
C TYR A 201 -18.87 -13.15 -18.78
N ALA A 202 -18.03 -13.23 -19.83
CA ALA A 202 -18.05 -12.29 -20.94
C ALA A 202 -19.32 -12.37 -21.80
N ALA A 203 -20.01 -13.51 -21.79
CA ALA A 203 -21.30 -13.74 -22.45
C ALA A 203 -22.52 -13.46 -21.55
N ASP A 204 -22.34 -12.67 -20.48
CA ASP A 204 -23.39 -12.31 -19.50
C ASP A 204 -24.04 -13.49 -18.77
N GLU A 205 -23.30 -14.59 -18.63
CA GLU A 205 -23.66 -15.68 -17.74
C GLU A 205 -22.90 -15.59 -16.42
N ARG A 206 -23.49 -16.13 -15.35
CA ARG A 206 -22.92 -16.12 -14.00
C ARG A 206 -23.06 -17.50 -13.39
N ASN A 207 -22.02 -17.94 -12.69
CA ASN A 207 -22.07 -19.18 -11.92
C ASN A 207 -22.56 -18.87 -10.50
N VAL A 208 -23.75 -19.33 -10.16
CA VAL A 208 -24.36 -19.18 -8.84
C VAL A 208 -24.60 -20.58 -8.28
N ASP A 209 -23.88 -20.94 -7.22
CA ASP A 209 -23.95 -22.25 -6.55
C ASP A 209 -23.84 -23.44 -7.53
N GLY A 210 -22.91 -23.33 -8.49
CA GLY A 210 -22.67 -24.36 -9.51
C GLY A 210 -23.64 -24.34 -10.70
N ARG A 211 -24.64 -23.45 -10.70
CA ARG A 211 -25.60 -23.30 -11.81
C ARG A 211 -25.29 -22.05 -12.63
N TRP A 212 -25.50 -22.13 -13.93
CA TRP A 212 -25.33 -21.00 -14.82
C TRP A 212 -26.64 -20.28 -15.04
N VAL A 213 -26.65 -18.99 -14.74
CA VAL A 213 -27.81 -18.10 -14.90
C VAL A 213 -27.39 -16.85 -15.65
N THR A 214 -28.34 -16.07 -16.17
CA THR A 214 -28.03 -14.76 -16.75
C THR A 214 -27.58 -13.78 -15.67
N ALA A 215 -26.74 -12.81 -16.02
CA ALA A 215 -26.32 -11.75 -15.11
C ALA A 215 -27.52 -10.96 -14.53
N ALA A 216 -28.56 -10.74 -15.33
CA ALA A 216 -29.81 -10.12 -14.87
C ALA A 216 -30.52 -10.95 -13.79
N LYS A 217 -30.55 -12.29 -13.96
CA LYS A 217 -31.16 -13.19 -12.97
C LYS A 217 -30.35 -13.21 -11.67
N GLU A 218 -29.02 -13.32 -11.76
CA GLU A 218 -28.14 -13.21 -10.57
C GLU A 218 -28.39 -11.89 -9.83
N LYS A 219 -28.48 -10.76 -10.55
CA LYS A 219 -28.70 -9.44 -9.96
C LYS A 219 -30.01 -9.34 -9.19
N VAL A 220 -31.05 -10.05 -9.60
CA VAL A 220 -32.33 -10.17 -8.86
C VAL A 220 -32.14 -11.04 -7.63
N ASP A 221 -31.49 -12.20 -7.76
CA ASP A 221 -31.33 -13.17 -6.67
C ASP A 221 -30.45 -12.63 -5.52
N ARG A 222 -29.53 -11.72 -5.85
CA ARG A 222 -28.59 -11.09 -4.90
C ARG A 222 -29.03 -9.71 -4.41
N GLN A 223 -30.28 -9.30 -4.63
CA GLN A 223 -30.82 -8.07 -4.03
C GLN A 223 -30.83 -8.12 -2.50
N ASP A 224 -31.11 -9.30 -1.94
CA ASP A 224 -30.96 -9.55 -0.52
C ASP A 224 -29.48 -9.54 -0.15
N PHE A 225 -29.08 -8.60 0.72
CA PHE A 225 -27.70 -8.49 1.19
C PHE A 225 -27.19 -9.75 1.89
N ALA A 226 -28.05 -10.58 2.48
CA ALA A 226 -27.63 -11.87 3.02
C ALA A 226 -26.99 -12.75 1.93
N LYS A 227 -27.47 -12.63 0.68
CA LYS A 227 -27.00 -13.34 -0.53
C LYS A 227 -26.12 -12.47 -1.44
N GLY A 228 -25.72 -11.28 -0.97
CA GLY A 228 -24.91 -10.34 -1.73
C GLY A 228 -23.63 -10.97 -2.27
N TRP A 229 -23.09 -10.38 -3.34
CA TRP A 229 -21.77 -10.75 -3.85
C TRP A 229 -20.72 -10.57 -2.75
N GLN A 230 -19.77 -11.50 -2.71
CA GLN A 230 -18.59 -11.44 -1.88
C GLN A 230 -17.36 -11.42 -2.79
N ILE A 231 -16.60 -10.34 -2.73
CA ILE A 231 -15.42 -10.11 -3.55
C ILE A 231 -14.23 -10.14 -2.60
N ARG A 232 -13.37 -11.15 -2.76
CA ARG A 232 -12.13 -11.27 -1.99
C ARG A 232 -10.98 -10.72 -2.82
N THR A 233 -10.23 -9.81 -2.21
CA THR A 233 -8.93 -9.34 -2.68
C THR A 233 -7.85 -9.74 -1.67
N ASP A 234 -6.64 -9.25 -1.87
CA ASP A 234 -5.47 -9.52 -1.05
C ASP A 234 -5.71 -9.23 0.43
N HIS A 235 -6.19 -8.02 0.72
CA HIS A 235 -6.41 -7.52 2.08
C HIS A 235 -7.89 -7.33 2.43
N TYR A 236 -8.80 -7.26 1.45
CA TYR A 236 -10.21 -6.94 1.70
C TYR A 236 -11.18 -8.06 1.36
N LEU A 237 -12.32 -8.03 2.04
CA LEU A 237 -13.53 -8.77 1.71
C LEU A 237 -14.67 -7.76 1.55
N ILE A 238 -15.09 -7.53 0.32
CA ILE A 238 -16.17 -6.61 -0.02
C ILE A 238 -17.44 -7.41 -0.18
N LYS A 239 -18.46 -7.08 0.62
CA LYS A 239 -19.80 -7.63 0.50
C LYS A 239 -20.76 -6.56 -0.02
N THR A 240 -21.49 -6.87 -1.08
CA THR A 240 -22.39 -5.91 -1.71
C THR A 240 -23.63 -6.58 -2.30
N ASN A 241 -24.76 -5.89 -2.26
CA ASN A 241 -25.97 -6.25 -3.02
C ASN A 241 -26.26 -5.25 -4.14
N PHE A 242 -25.32 -4.37 -4.48
CA PHE A 242 -25.45 -3.43 -5.59
C PHE A 242 -25.09 -4.08 -6.93
N SER A 243 -23.83 -4.49 -7.10
CA SER A 243 -23.35 -5.28 -8.24
C SER A 243 -22.00 -5.94 -7.94
N LEU A 244 -21.67 -7.00 -8.68
CA LEU A 244 -20.34 -7.63 -8.64
C LEU A 244 -19.26 -6.64 -9.06
N GLU A 245 -19.49 -5.96 -10.18
CA GLU A 245 -18.54 -5.06 -10.83
C GLU A 245 -18.15 -3.91 -9.90
N ARG A 246 -19.11 -3.33 -9.18
CA ARG A 246 -18.83 -2.27 -8.20
C ARG A 246 -18.03 -2.80 -7.01
N GLY A 247 -18.31 -4.03 -6.56
CA GLY A 247 -17.52 -4.66 -5.50
C GLY A 247 -16.05 -4.86 -5.90
N VAL A 248 -15.80 -5.24 -7.15
CA VAL A 248 -14.44 -5.38 -7.71
C VAL A 248 -13.74 -4.03 -7.84
N GLU A 249 -14.44 -3.02 -8.32
CA GLU A 249 -13.93 -1.65 -8.41
C GLU A 249 -13.51 -1.10 -7.04
N LEU A 250 -14.38 -1.24 -6.02
CA LEU A 250 -14.08 -0.85 -4.64
C LEU A 250 -12.89 -1.63 -4.09
N GLY A 251 -12.85 -2.94 -4.32
CA GLY A 251 -11.74 -3.77 -3.88
C GLY A 251 -10.42 -3.31 -4.47
N LYS A 252 -10.37 -3.01 -5.77
CA LYS A 252 -9.16 -2.48 -6.40
C LYS A 252 -8.71 -1.15 -5.78
N ALA A 253 -9.63 -0.20 -5.64
CA ALA A 253 -9.32 1.10 -5.05
C ALA A 253 -8.78 0.97 -3.61
N LEU A 254 -9.33 0.05 -2.82
CA LEU A 254 -8.88 -0.24 -1.46
C LEU A 254 -7.51 -0.92 -1.41
N GLU A 255 -7.18 -1.79 -2.36
CA GLU A 255 -5.83 -2.38 -2.47
C GLU A 255 -4.79 -1.32 -2.86
N ASP A 256 -5.09 -0.46 -3.83
CA ASP A 256 -4.23 0.65 -4.23
C ASP A 256 -3.98 1.60 -3.03
N TYR A 257 -5.03 1.90 -2.26
CA TYR A 257 -4.92 2.69 -1.03
C TYR A 257 -4.13 1.97 0.07
N TYR A 258 -4.34 0.66 0.24
CA TYR A 258 -3.62 -0.13 1.25
C TYR A 258 -2.11 -0.13 1.02
N GLU A 259 -1.66 -0.30 -0.22
CA GLU A 259 -0.24 -0.25 -0.60
C GLU A 259 0.35 1.11 -0.20
N PHE A 260 -0.25 2.19 -0.69
CA PHE A 260 0.17 3.56 -0.36
C PHE A 260 0.24 3.81 1.15
N PHE A 261 -0.80 3.39 1.88
CA PHE A 261 -0.93 3.64 3.30
C PHE A 261 0.12 2.88 4.12
N ASN A 262 0.34 1.60 3.82
CA ASN A 262 1.31 0.76 4.55
C ASN A 262 2.75 1.20 4.30
N GLU A 263 3.07 1.68 3.09
CA GLU A 263 4.39 2.23 2.79
C GLU A 263 4.62 3.57 3.51
N THR A 264 3.63 4.46 3.48
CA THR A 264 3.71 5.79 4.09
C THR A 264 3.83 5.71 5.60
N PHE A 265 3.05 4.82 6.23
CA PHE A 265 2.99 4.64 7.68
C PHE A 265 3.70 3.36 8.14
N ALA A 266 4.71 2.87 7.42
CA ALA A 266 5.37 1.60 7.71
C ALA A 266 5.87 1.46 9.16
N GLY A 267 6.34 2.56 9.76
CA GLY A 267 6.78 2.61 11.17
C GLY A 267 5.67 2.53 12.20
N PHE A 268 4.40 2.70 11.80
CA PHE A 268 3.24 2.45 12.64
C PHE A 268 2.86 0.96 12.65
N PHE A 269 2.90 0.32 11.49
CA PHE A 269 2.48 -1.08 11.32
C PHE A 269 3.55 -2.10 11.71
N ASN A 270 4.81 -1.69 11.74
CA ASN A 270 5.92 -2.58 12.02
C ASN A 270 6.84 -1.99 13.08
N THR A 271 7.24 -2.83 14.03
CA THR A 271 8.32 -2.50 14.95
C THR A 271 9.65 -2.33 14.19
N PRO A 272 10.59 -1.54 14.72
CA PRO A 272 11.93 -1.42 14.14
C PRO A 272 12.61 -2.78 13.89
N GLU A 273 12.42 -3.74 14.80
CA GLU A 273 12.95 -5.10 14.67
C GLU A 273 12.30 -5.89 13.53
N GLN A 274 10.98 -5.73 13.31
CA GLN A 274 10.28 -6.34 12.18
C GLN A 274 10.75 -5.76 10.86
N LEU A 275 10.86 -4.43 10.76
CA LEU A 275 11.36 -3.76 9.56
C LEU A 275 12.81 -4.16 9.26
N THR A 276 13.66 -4.22 10.29
CA THR A 276 15.07 -4.64 10.12
C THR A 276 15.13 -6.06 9.55
N LYS A 277 14.39 -7.02 10.14
CA LYS A 277 14.34 -8.39 9.62
C LYS A 277 13.82 -8.46 8.18
N LEU A 278 12.84 -7.63 7.84
CA LEU A 278 12.27 -7.55 6.49
C LEU A 278 13.31 -7.05 5.48
N PHE A 279 13.96 -5.93 5.78
CA PHE A 279 14.98 -5.30 4.93
C PHE A 279 16.30 -6.10 4.85
N GLU A 280 16.57 -6.97 5.82
CA GLU A 280 17.69 -7.91 5.78
C GLU A 280 17.34 -9.25 5.11
N GLY A 281 16.09 -9.43 4.69
CA GLY A 281 15.61 -10.64 4.05
C GLY A 281 15.39 -11.82 5.00
N THR A 282 15.63 -11.64 6.30
CA THR A 282 15.48 -12.67 7.36
C THR A 282 14.06 -12.78 7.93
N ALA A 283 13.14 -11.89 7.53
CA ALA A 283 11.74 -11.99 7.93
C ALA A 283 11.14 -13.32 7.47
N LYS A 284 10.31 -13.91 8.35
CA LYS A 284 9.48 -15.05 8.01
C LYS A 284 8.52 -14.65 6.89
N ALA A 285 8.20 -15.59 6.01
CA ALA A 285 7.21 -15.37 4.97
C ALA A 285 5.89 -14.88 5.59
N VAL A 286 5.30 -13.84 4.99
CA VAL A 286 3.98 -13.33 5.37
C VAL A 286 2.97 -14.47 5.25
N ARG A 287 2.13 -14.65 6.27
CA ARG A 287 1.12 -15.71 6.25
C ARG A 287 0.08 -15.38 5.16
N PRO A 288 -0.22 -16.31 4.25
CA PRO A 288 -1.17 -16.06 3.15
C PRO A 288 -2.64 -15.86 3.59
N ASN A 289 -2.95 -16.10 4.88
CA ASN A 289 -4.31 -16.08 5.43
C ASN A 289 -4.46 -15.02 6.54
N ALA A 290 -4.10 -13.77 6.25
CA ALA A 290 -4.54 -12.66 7.10
C ALA A 290 -6.07 -12.54 7.04
N LYS A 291 -6.69 -12.24 8.19
CA LYS A 291 -8.11 -11.88 8.24
C LYS A 291 -8.30 -10.65 7.36
N PRO A 292 -9.25 -10.65 6.41
CA PRO A 292 -9.48 -9.49 5.57
C PRO A 292 -10.09 -8.35 6.38
N TYR A 293 -9.82 -7.12 5.95
CA TYR A 293 -10.64 -5.98 6.28
C TYR A 293 -12.00 -6.13 5.58
N VAL A 294 -13.07 -5.98 6.35
CA VAL A 294 -14.42 -6.22 5.84
C VAL A 294 -15.08 -4.91 5.46
N VAL A 295 -15.66 -4.88 4.27
CA VAL A 295 -16.39 -3.72 3.74
C VAL A 295 -17.78 -4.16 3.32
N HIS A 296 -18.79 -3.46 3.82
CA HIS A 296 -20.19 -3.64 3.44
C HIS A 296 -20.66 -2.45 2.59
N TYR A 297 -21.05 -2.72 1.35
CA TYR A 297 -21.54 -1.70 0.42
C TYR A 297 -23.00 -2.00 0.05
N TYR A 298 -23.92 -1.20 0.58
CA TYR A 298 -25.36 -1.39 0.40
C TYR A 298 -25.86 -0.76 -0.90
N ARG A 299 -26.92 -1.34 -1.45
CA ARG A 299 -27.57 -0.86 -2.67
C ARG A 299 -28.23 0.49 -2.49
N THR A 300 -28.80 0.76 -1.32
CA THR A 300 -29.52 2.00 -1.05
C THR A 300 -29.12 2.58 0.30
N ARG A 301 -29.37 3.89 0.44
CA ARG A 301 -29.17 4.60 1.69
C ARG A 301 -30.12 4.12 2.78
N GLU A 302 -31.36 3.82 2.44
CA GLU A 302 -32.37 3.34 3.38
C GLU A 302 -31.91 2.02 4.03
N GLU A 303 -31.38 1.09 3.24
CA GLU A 303 -30.84 -0.16 3.78
C GLU A 303 -29.65 0.07 4.73
N TYR A 304 -28.77 1.02 4.41
CA TYR A 304 -27.68 1.43 5.29
C TYR A 304 -28.20 1.97 6.63
N LEU A 305 -29.22 2.84 6.62
CA LEU A 305 -29.84 3.37 7.84
C LEU A 305 -30.51 2.27 8.65
N ASP A 306 -31.35 1.45 8.01
CA ASP A 306 -32.13 0.40 8.68
C ASP A 306 -31.24 -0.60 9.42
N ARG A 307 -30.07 -0.91 8.85
CA ARG A 307 -29.10 -1.85 9.43
C ARG A 307 -28.33 -1.25 10.61
N LEU A 308 -27.98 0.04 10.52
CA LEU A 308 -26.99 0.62 11.42
C LEU A 308 -27.60 1.51 12.49
N GLN A 309 -28.82 2.03 12.32
CA GLN A 309 -29.42 3.00 13.24
C GLN A 309 -29.55 2.48 14.68
N LYS A 310 -29.74 1.17 14.86
CA LYS A 310 -29.79 0.54 16.19
C LYS A 310 -28.45 0.60 16.93
N HIS A 311 -27.34 0.60 16.19
CA HIS A 311 -25.99 0.58 16.72
C HIS A 311 -25.35 1.97 16.70
N PHE A 312 -25.78 2.84 15.79
CA PHE A 312 -25.30 4.20 15.63
C PHE A 312 -26.48 5.15 15.35
N PRO A 313 -27.12 5.72 16.41
CA PRO A 313 -28.34 6.52 16.26
C PRO A 313 -28.24 7.70 15.29
N ASN A 314 -27.03 8.28 15.13
CA ASN A 314 -26.76 9.43 14.26
C ASN A 314 -26.30 9.05 12.84
N ILE A 315 -26.42 7.78 12.43
CA ILE A 315 -26.02 7.28 11.11
C ILE A 315 -26.66 8.06 9.93
N GLY A 316 -27.77 8.74 10.16
CA GLY A 316 -28.40 9.61 9.17
C GLY A 316 -27.52 10.79 8.70
N GLN A 317 -26.43 11.10 9.39
CA GLN A 317 -25.53 12.21 9.07
C GLN A 317 -24.26 11.78 8.32
N THR A 318 -24.07 10.47 8.10
CA THR A 318 -22.84 9.91 7.53
C THR A 318 -23.06 9.41 6.10
N ASN A 319 -22.03 9.54 5.27
CA ASN A 319 -21.98 8.97 3.90
C ASN A 319 -21.30 7.58 3.87
N GLY A 320 -20.58 7.26 4.94
CA GLY A 320 -19.90 6.01 5.22
C GLY A 320 -19.48 6.02 6.68
N VAL A 321 -19.17 4.86 7.25
CA VAL A 321 -18.66 4.78 8.62
C VAL A 321 -17.90 3.48 8.85
N TYR A 322 -16.76 3.55 9.53
CA TYR A 322 -16.09 2.41 10.12
C TYR A 322 -16.62 2.13 11.54
N MET A 323 -17.09 0.90 11.77
CA MET A 323 -17.59 0.44 13.05
C MET A 323 -16.52 -0.42 13.75
N THR A 324 -15.95 0.10 14.83
CA THR A 324 -14.91 -0.60 15.63
C THR A 324 -15.43 -1.84 16.34
N ASN A 325 -16.75 -1.93 16.58
CA ASN A 325 -17.38 -3.03 17.30
C ASN A 325 -17.48 -4.32 16.48
N ASP A 326 -17.79 -4.22 15.19
CA ASP A 326 -17.89 -5.37 14.28
C ASP A 326 -16.75 -5.45 13.26
N HIS A 327 -15.85 -4.46 13.25
CA HIS A 327 -14.69 -4.35 12.36
C HIS A 327 -15.09 -4.29 10.88
N VAL A 328 -16.12 -3.49 10.59
CA VAL A 328 -16.66 -3.34 9.24
C VAL A 328 -16.73 -1.86 8.85
N ALA A 329 -16.24 -1.54 7.66
CA ALA A 329 -16.52 -0.27 7.02
C ALA A 329 -17.81 -0.37 6.21
N HIS A 330 -18.78 0.51 6.48
CA HIS A 330 -20.10 0.49 5.89
C HIS A 330 -20.33 1.69 4.99
N PHE A 331 -20.85 1.44 3.80
CA PHE A 331 -21.15 2.44 2.78
C PHE A 331 -22.44 2.09 2.06
N TYR A 332 -22.94 3.03 1.26
CA TYR A 332 -24.04 2.78 0.34
C TYR A 332 -23.78 3.40 -1.02
N HIS A 333 -24.52 2.93 -2.02
CA HIS A 333 -24.52 3.56 -3.33
C HIS A 333 -25.29 4.88 -3.31
N ASP A 334 -24.58 5.96 -3.64
CA ASP A 334 -25.15 7.27 -3.92
C ASP A 334 -24.68 7.71 -5.32
N PRO A 335 -25.58 7.84 -6.32
CA PRO A 335 -25.21 8.31 -7.65
C PRO A 335 -24.77 9.79 -7.67
N LYS A 336 -25.00 10.55 -6.59
CA LYS A 336 -24.69 11.98 -6.50
C LYS A 336 -23.42 12.29 -5.71
N ALA A 337 -22.86 11.33 -4.98
CA ALA A 337 -21.69 11.53 -4.14
C ALA A 337 -20.44 10.88 -4.76
N LEU A 338 -19.29 11.56 -4.60
CA LEU A 338 -17.98 10.96 -4.86
C LEU A 338 -17.63 10.06 -3.68
N ASN A 339 -17.88 8.77 -3.83
CA ASN A 339 -17.70 7.80 -2.74
C ASN A 339 -16.24 7.53 -2.36
N GLU A 340 -15.26 7.93 -3.18
CA GLU A 340 -13.85 7.57 -2.95
C GLU A 340 -13.22 8.30 -1.76
N ALA A 341 -13.49 9.59 -1.57
CA ALA A 341 -12.96 10.34 -0.43
C ALA A 341 -13.45 9.72 0.89
N THR A 342 -14.76 9.45 0.99
CA THR A 342 -15.33 8.75 2.15
C THR A 342 -14.78 7.32 2.28
N LEU A 343 -14.59 6.60 1.17
CA LEU A 343 -14.03 5.25 1.19
C LEU A 343 -12.63 5.23 1.82
N PHE A 344 -11.74 6.13 1.40
CA PHE A 344 -10.38 6.20 1.92
C PHE A 344 -10.32 6.76 3.35
N HIS A 345 -11.20 7.70 3.69
CA HIS A 345 -11.35 8.19 5.05
C HIS A 345 -11.68 7.04 6.02
N GLU A 346 -12.72 6.25 5.74
CA GLU A 346 -13.09 5.13 6.61
C GLU A 346 -12.07 3.98 6.54
N ALA A 347 -11.42 3.76 5.40
CA ALA A 347 -10.32 2.80 5.29
C ALA A 347 -9.14 3.19 6.18
N THR A 348 -8.85 4.49 6.32
CA THR A 348 -7.82 5.00 7.26
C THR A 348 -8.12 4.54 8.68
N HIS A 349 -9.34 4.78 9.15
CA HIS A 349 -9.81 4.34 10.47
C HIS A 349 -9.67 2.83 10.64
N GLN A 350 -10.13 2.08 9.65
CA GLN A 350 -10.06 0.62 9.65
C GLN A 350 -8.61 0.11 9.76
N LEU A 351 -7.70 0.62 8.91
CA LEU A 351 -6.30 0.20 8.89
C LEU A 351 -5.59 0.53 10.20
N PHE A 352 -5.80 1.73 10.74
CA PHE A 352 -5.20 2.08 12.03
C PHE A 352 -5.73 1.22 13.18
N TYR A 353 -7.05 1.04 13.26
CA TYR A 353 -7.68 0.32 14.37
C TYR A 353 -7.33 -1.17 14.37
N GLU A 354 -7.36 -1.82 13.20
CA GLU A 354 -7.16 -3.27 13.08
C GLU A 354 -5.69 -3.69 12.92
N SER A 355 -4.76 -2.74 12.81
CA SER A 355 -3.32 -3.00 12.78
C SER A 355 -2.76 -3.71 14.01
N HIS A 356 -3.49 -3.68 15.13
CA HIS A 356 -3.06 -4.24 16.41
C HIS A 356 -4.12 -5.19 16.98
N ASN A 357 -3.67 -6.30 17.55
CA ASN A 357 -4.54 -7.31 18.16
C ASN A 357 -5.24 -6.83 19.46
N GLN A 358 -4.87 -5.67 19.99
CA GLN A 358 -5.46 -5.11 21.21
C GLN A 358 -6.42 -3.99 20.82
N ALA A 359 -7.63 -4.01 21.39
CA ALA A 359 -8.55 -2.88 21.28
C ALA A 359 -7.89 -1.63 21.86
N ARG A 360 -7.73 -0.60 21.03
CA ARG A 360 -7.18 0.70 21.42
C ARG A 360 -8.19 1.78 21.05
N PRO A 361 -8.37 2.81 21.88
CA PRO A 361 -9.29 3.92 21.58
C PRO A 361 -8.75 4.89 20.49
N ILE A 362 -7.92 4.41 19.56
CA ILE A 362 -7.32 5.22 18.49
C ILE A 362 -8.43 5.70 17.56
N GLY A 363 -8.52 7.02 17.35
CA GLY A 363 -9.58 7.62 16.52
C GLY A 363 -10.93 7.76 17.22
N ASP A 364 -11.10 7.23 18.44
CA ASP A 364 -12.34 7.30 19.23
C ASP A 364 -12.19 8.25 20.42
N SER A 365 -11.40 7.87 21.43
CA SER A 365 -11.14 8.70 22.63
C SER A 365 -9.66 9.04 22.84
N ALA A 366 -8.78 8.60 21.94
CA ALA A 366 -7.37 8.96 21.91
C ALA A 366 -6.91 9.23 20.47
N HIS A 367 -5.97 10.16 20.30
CA HIS A 367 -5.34 10.47 19.00
C HIS A 367 -6.33 10.93 17.89
N PHE A 368 -7.56 11.32 18.25
CA PHE A 368 -8.61 11.74 17.32
C PHE A 368 -8.10 12.73 16.25
N TRP A 369 -7.53 13.87 16.67
CA TRP A 369 -7.11 14.93 15.75
C TRP A 369 -6.09 14.48 14.70
N ILE A 370 -5.19 13.55 15.04
CA ILE A 370 -4.14 13.11 14.10
C ILE A 370 -4.68 12.03 13.18
N ILE A 371 -5.57 11.17 13.65
CA ILE A 371 -6.21 10.14 12.82
C ILE A 371 -7.15 10.79 11.81
N GLU A 372 -8.04 11.68 12.27
CA GLU A 372 -8.93 12.47 11.41
C GLU A 372 -8.18 13.43 10.50
N GLY A 373 -6.96 13.86 10.86
CA GLY A 373 -6.13 14.69 10.00
C GLY A 373 -5.38 13.91 8.92
N ILE A 374 -5.20 12.59 9.10
CA ILE A 374 -4.62 11.70 8.10
C ILE A 374 -5.70 11.16 7.15
N ALA A 375 -6.88 10.87 7.69
CA ALA A 375 -8.07 10.40 6.97
C ALA A 375 -8.71 11.52 6.15
#